data_AF-A0A0A9WT90-F1
#
_entry.id   AF-A0A0A9WT90-F1
#
_cell.length_a   1.000
_cell.length_b   1.000
_cell.length_c   1.000
_cell.angle_alpha   90.00
_cell.angle_beta   90.00
_cell.angle_gamma   90.00
#
_symmetry.space_group_name_H-M   'P 1'
#
loop_
_entity.id
_entity.type
_entity.pdbx_description
1 polymer ?
#
loop_
_entity_poly.entity_id
_entity_poly.type
_entity_poly.pdbx_seq_one_letter_code
_entity_poly.pdbx_strand_id
1 'polypeptide(L)'
;MSSQHIQSSVMEEKALVEQAYPIVEPKITAWQYCNGQEKTIAALLATLPSVLWENNSWKPVDLSTLNDLARIKKAYKRSLLTIHPDKVVQAPIIVKATAERIFQVLSTAFHNYEQNQNSGRVLGRAAHVKR
;
A
#
# COMPACT_ATOMS: atom_id res chain seq x y z
N MET A 1 -36.12 3.36 11.66
CA MET A 1 -36.06 3.23 10.19
C MET A 1 -34.80 3.84 9.57
N SER A 2 -33.94 4.57 10.30
CA SER A 2 -32.79 5.27 9.69
C SER A 2 -31.50 4.46 9.49
N SER A 3 -31.34 3.28 10.11
CA SER A 3 -30.10 2.50 9.96
C SER A 3 -30.02 1.65 8.68
N GLN A 4 -31.16 1.25 8.10
CA GLN A 4 -31.16 0.42 6.89
C GLN A 4 -30.86 1.23 5.61
N HIS A 5 -31.13 2.54 5.62
CA HIS A 5 -30.94 3.42 4.46
C HIS A 5 -29.47 3.84 4.26
N ILE A 6 -28.69 3.91 5.35
CA ILE A 6 -27.27 4.30 5.28
C ILE A 6 -26.41 3.12 4.78
N GLN A 7 -26.72 1.88 5.18
CA GLN A 7 -25.94 0.71 4.73
C GLN A 7 -26.15 0.39 3.24
N SER A 8 -27.35 0.61 2.71
CA SER A 8 -27.65 0.39 1.28
C SER A 8 -26.89 1.36 0.39
N SER A 9 -26.81 2.65 0.77
CA SER A 9 -26.04 3.66 0.03
C SER A 9 -24.52 3.38 0.03
N VAL A 10 -23.95 2.89 1.13
CA VAL A 10 -22.51 2.55 1.22
C VAL A 10 -22.17 1.29 0.40
N MET A 11 -23.09 0.32 0.31
CA MET A 11 -22.89 -0.87 -0.53
C MET A 11 -22.94 -0.53 -2.02
N GLU A 12 -23.79 0.41 -2.42
CA GLU A 12 -23.91 0.84 -3.82
C GLU A 12 -22.66 1.60 -4.29
N GLU A 13 -22.10 2.45 -3.43
CA GLU A 13 -20.82 3.12 -3.72
C GLU A 13 -19.66 2.12 -3.87
N LYS A 14 -19.60 1.09 -3.02
CA LYS A 14 -18.61 0.01 -3.14
C LYS A 14 -18.75 -0.78 -4.44
N ALA A 15 -19.96 -1.06 -4.90
CA ALA A 15 -20.19 -1.75 -6.17
C ALA A 15 -19.69 -0.92 -7.36
N LEU A 16 -19.87 0.40 -7.33
CA LEU A 16 -19.33 1.29 -8.36
C LEU A 16 -17.79 1.36 -8.33
N VAL A 17 -17.20 1.32 -7.14
CA VAL A 17 -15.74 1.22 -6.96
C VAL A 17 -15.21 -0.07 -7.59
N GLU A 18 -15.88 -1.20 -7.35
CA GLU A 18 -15.52 -2.49 -7.94
C GLU A 18 -15.65 -2.49 -9.47
N GLN A 19 -16.70 -1.85 -10.02
CA GLN A 19 -16.83 -1.68 -11.47
C GLN A 19 -15.71 -0.83 -12.09
N ALA A 20 -15.09 0.06 -11.30
CA ALA A 20 -13.95 0.86 -11.76
C ALA A 20 -12.60 0.12 -11.68
N TYR A 21 -12.55 -1.09 -11.09
CA TYR A 21 -11.33 -1.89 -11.00
C TYR A 21 -10.63 -2.15 -12.33
N PRO A 22 -11.29 -2.63 -13.39
CA PRO A 22 -10.62 -2.89 -14.67
C PRO A 22 -9.99 -1.63 -15.30
N ILE A 23 -10.41 -0.44 -14.90
CA ILE A 23 -9.86 0.84 -15.40
C ILE A 23 -8.54 1.16 -14.68
N VAL A 24 -8.49 0.95 -13.36
CA VAL A 24 -7.33 1.29 -12.52
C VAL A 24 -6.29 0.18 -12.47
N GLU A 25 -6.73 -1.08 -12.60
CA GLU A 25 -5.89 -2.28 -12.52
C GLU A 25 -4.69 -2.26 -13.47
N PRO A 26 -4.80 -1.96 -14.79
CA PRO A 26 -3.63 -1.95 -15.67
C PRO A 26 -2.57 -0.93 -15.24
N LYS A 27 -2.99 0.24 -14.73
CA LYS A 27 -2.07 1.27 -14.21
C LYS A 27 -1.33 0.78 -12.97
N ILE A 28 -2.03 0.07 -12.08
CA ILE A 28 -1.47 -0.43 -10.83
C ILE A 28 -0.59 -1.65 -11.06
N THR A 29 -0.98 -2.55 -11.96
CA THR A 29 -0.17 -3.69 -12.39
C THR A 29 1.12 -3.23 -13.05
N ALA A 30 1.07 -2.26 -13.97
CA ALA A 30 2.28 -1.66 -14.56
C ALA A 30 3.18 -0.96 -13.53
N TRP A 31 2.59 -0.48 -12.42
CA TRP A 31 3.36 0.06 -11.31
C TRP A 31 3.93 -1.04 -10.41
N GLN A 32 3.20 -2.12 -10.16
CA GLN A 32 3.63 -3.25 -9.34
C GLN A 32 4.77 -4.05 -10.00
N TYR A 33 4.70 -4.24 -11.31
CA TYR A 33 5.66 -5.01 -12.08
C TYR A 33 6.58 -4.09 -12.89
N CYS A 34 7.89 -4.32 -12.82
CA CYS A 34 8.87 -3.70 -13.71
C CYS A 34 9.48 -4.79 -14.59
N ASN A 35 9.29 -4.74 -15.91
CA ASN A 35 9.83 -5.73 -16.85
C ASN A 35 9.49 -7.18 -16.47
N GLY A 36 8.28 -7.43 -15.96
CA GLY A 36 7.84 -8.76 -15.54
C GLY A 36 8.33 -9.19 -14.15
N GLN A 37 9.11 -8.35 -13.45
CA GLN A 37 9.54 -8.61 -12.07
C GLN A 37 8.71 -7.78 -11.07
N GLU A 38 8.30 -8.42 -9.97
CA GLU A 38 7.64 -7.72 -8.87
C GLU A 38 8.60 -6.72 -8.22
N LYS A 39 8.17 -5.45 -8.12
CA LYS A 39 8.95 -4.43 -7.44
C LYS A 39 8.99 -4.72 -5.94
N THR A 40 10.15 -4.50 -5.34
CA THR A 40 10.28 -4.55 -3.88
C THR A 40 9.48 -3.43 -3.22
N ILE A 41 9.15 -3.58 -1.93
CA ILE A 41 8.42 -2.53 -1.19
C ILE A 41 9.12 -1.16 -1.26
N ALA A 42 10.44 -1.11 -1.28
CA ALA A 42 11.20 0.13 -1.43
C ALA A 42 10.97 0.78 -2.81
N ALA A 43 11.02 -0.02 -3.88
CA ALA A 43 10.75 0.46 -5.24
C ALA A 43 9.29 0.88 -5.44
N LEU A 44 8.34 0.16 -4.84
CA LEU A 44 6.92 0.54 -4.82
C LEU A 44 6.74 1.90 -4.13
N LEU A 45 7.31 2.09 -2.93
CA LEU A 45 7.22 3.35 -2.20
C LEU A 45 7.88 4.52 -2.94
N ALA A 46 9.02 4.29 -3.60
CA ALA A 46 9.70 5.31 -4.39
C ALA A 46 8.89 5.73 -5.62
N THR A 47 8.22 4.77 -6.28
CA THR A 47 7.41 5.01 -7.50
C THR A 47 5.94 5.27 -7.23
N LEU A 48 5.51 5.24 -5.97
CA LEU A 48 4.15 5.56 -5.52
C LEU A 48 3.62 6.91 -6.06
N PRO A 49 4.41 8.00 -6.14
CA PRO A 49 3.92 9.27 -6.69
C PRO A 49 3.35 9.15 -8.12
N SER A 50 3.80 8.16 -8.92
CA SER A 50 3.37 7.98 -10.31
C SER A 50 1.94 7.44 -10.45
N VAL A 51 1.42 6.77 -9.43
CA VAL A 51 0.07 6.18 -9.44
C VAL A 51 -0.94 6.95 -8.60
N LEU A 52 -0.46 7.88 -7.77
CA LEU A 52 -1.31 8.75 -6.96
C LEU A 52 -2.03 9.81 -7.81
N TRP A 53 -3.10 10.37 -7.24
CA TRP A 53 -3.87 11.48 -7.81
C TRP A 53 -3.22 12.84 -7.52
N GLU A 54 -3.66 13.88 -8.25
CA GLU A 54 -3.19 15.25 -8.07
C GLU A 54 -3.55 15.78 -6.66
N ASN A 55 -2.69 16.62 -6.07
CA ASN A 55 -2.85 17.17 -4.72
C ASN A 55 -2.81 16.16 -3.56
N ASN A 56 -2.17 15.00 -3.75
CA ASN A 56 -1.91 14.08 -2.64
C ASN A 56 -0.89 14.65 -1.64
N SER A 57 -0.92 14.18 -0.39
CA SER A 57 0.03 14.59 0.67
C SER A 57 1.31 13.74 0.72
N TRP A 58 1.59 12.97 -0.33
CA TRP A 58 2.77 12.12 -0.38
C TRP A 58 4.01 12.98 -0.61
N LYS A 59 5.10 12.66 0.10
CA LYS A 59 6.40 13.26 -0.21
C LYS A 59 7.24 12.20 -0.92
N PRO A 60 7.84 12.51 -2.09
CA PRO A 60 8.69 11.57 -2.79
C PRO A 60 9.83 11.12 -1.86
N VAL A 61 10.12 9.83 -1.92
CA VAL A 61 11.15 9.19 -1.09
C VAL A 61 12.14 8.54 -2.04
N ASP A 62 13.41 8.81 -1.82
CA ASP A 62 14.46 8.28 -2.68
C ASP A 62 14.78 6.82 -2.33
N LEU A 63 15.02 5.99 -3.35
CA LEU A 63 15.30 4.56 -3.16
C LEU A 63 16.55 4.33 -2.30
N SER A 64 17.58 5.18 -2.43
CA SER A 64 18.81 5.09 -1.64
C SER A 64 18.59 5.34 -0.15
N THR A 65 17.47 5.98 0.20
CA THR A 65 17.11 6.21 1.61
C THR A 65 16.29 5.06 2.20
N LEU A 66 15.78 4.13 1.39
CA LEU A 66 14.88 3.05 1.78
C LEU A 66 15.63 1.71 1.96
N ASN A 67 16.81 1.76 2.59
CA ASN A 67 17.64 0.57 2.82
C ASN A 67 17.36 -0.10 4.17
N ASP A 68 16.85 0.68 5.14
CA ASP A 68 16.55 0.22 6.50
C ASP A 68 15.08 -0.15 6.68
N LEU A 69 14.83 -1.24 7.41
CA LEU A 69 13.49 -1.66 7.85
C LEU A 69 12.73 -0.51 8.54
N ALA A 70 13.41 0.26 9.39
CA ALA A 70 12.80 1.40 10.09
C ALA A 70 12.31 2.48 9.13
N ARG A 71 13.08 2.77 8.07
CA ARG A 71 12.74 3.78 7.06
C ARG A 71 11.62 3.29 6.14
N ILE A 72 11.67 2.03 5.72
CA ILE A 72 10.60 1.38 4.95
C ILE A 72 9.29 1.38 5.76
N LYS A 73 9.31 0.96 7.03
CA LYS A 73 8.14 1.01 7.92
C LYS A 73 7.56 2.41 8.04
N LYS A 74 8.41 3.43 8.20
CA LYS A 74 7.98 4.83 8.29
C LYS A 74 7.35 5.32 6.99
N ALA A 75 7.95 5.01 5.84
CA ALA A 75 7.40 5.37 4.54
C ALA A 75 6.08 4.64 4.25
N TYR A 76 5.99 3.35 4.55
CA TYR A 76 4.77 2.55 4.45
C TYR A 76 3.63 3.12 5.30
N LYS A 77 3.87 3.45 6.57
CA LYS A 77 2.84 4.08 7.41
C LYS A 77 2.33 5.40 6.81
N ARG A 78 3.23 6.20 6.22
CA ARG A 78 2.86 7.46 5.56
C ARG A 78 2.05 7.22 4.27
N SER A 79 2.32 6.14 3.54
CA SER A 79 1.58 5.84 2.32
C SER A 79 0.16 5.44 2.68
N LEU A 80 -0.01 4.62 3.73
CA LEU A 80 -1.33 4.25 4.26
C LEU A 80 -2.17 5.48 4.66
N LEU A 81 -1.55 6.48 5.29
CA LEU A 81 -2.24 7.72 5.64
C LEU A 81 -2.66 8.55 4.41
N THR A 82 -1.91 8.45 3.32
CA THR A 82 -2.20 9.19 2.09
C THR A 82 -3.32 8.52 1.29
N ILE A 83 -3.31 7.18 1.25
CA ILE A 83 -4.31 6.37 0.55
C ILE A 83 -5.53 6.01 1.42
N HIS A 84 -5.62 6.57 2.63
CA HIS A 84 -6.67 6.21 3.56
C HIS A 84 -8.05 6.60 2.99
N PRO A 85 -9.08 5.74 3.10
CA PRO A 85 -10.42 6.01 2.59
C PRO A 85 -10.99 7.35 3.07
N ASP A 86 -10.68 7.77 4.30
CA ASP A 86 -11.06 9.07 4.87
C ASP A 86 -10.64 10.28 4.01
N LYS A 87 -9.46 10.22 3.39
CA LYS A 87 -8.98 11.30 2.50
C LYS A 87 -9.59 11.24 1.11
N VAL A 88 -10.14 10.10 0.70
CA VAL A 88 -10.75 9.89 -0.61
C VAL A 88 -12.27 9.78 -0.55
N VAL A 89 -12.90 10.04 0.61
CA VAL A 89 -14.37 10.00 0.76
C VAL A 89 -15.07 10.90 -0.25
N GLN A 90 -14.53 12.11 -0.47
CA GLN A 90 -15.05 13.09 -1.42
C GLN A 90 -14.39 13.00 -2.82
N ALA A 91 -13.47 12.05 -3.01
CA ALA A 91 -12.78 11.87 -4.29
C ALA A 91 -13.64 11.02 -5.24
N PRO A 92 -13.41 11.11 -6.56
CA PRO A 92 -14.14 10.30 -7.53
C PRO A 92 -13.92 8.81 -7.32
N ILE A 93 -14.87 8.00 -7.79
CA ILE A 93 -14.88 6.53 -7.64
C ILE A 93 -13.58 5.88 -8.13
N ILE A 94 -13.00 6.39 -9.21
CA ILE A 94 -11.71 5.94 -9.76
C ILE A 94 -10.57 6.11 -8.74
N VAL A 95 -10.56 7.20 -7.97
CA VAL A 95 -9.55 7.46 -6.93
C VAL A 95 -9.74 6.53 -5.75
N LYS A 96 -10.99 6.26 -5.34
CA LYS A 96 -11.31 5.28 -4.29
C LYS A 96 -10.83 3.87 -4.69
N ALA A 97 -11.15 3.45 -5.92
CA ALA A 97 -10.67 2.18 -6.49
C ALA A 97 -9.14 2.10 -6.53
N THR A 98 -8.49 3.18 -6.98
CA THR A 98 -7.03 3.27 -7.04
C THR A 98 -6.41 3.13 -5.64
N ALA A 99 -6.95 3.84 -4.65
CA ALA A 99 -6.46 3.81 -3.27
C ALA A 99 -6.57 2.41 -2.65
N GLU A 100 -7.71 1.73 -2.84
CA GLU A 100 -7.93 0.37 -2.34
C GLU A 100 -6.94 -0.63 -2.95
N ARG A 101 -6.72 -0.54 -4.27
CA ARG A 101 -5.76 -1.39 -4.97
C ARG A 101 -4.31 -1.13 -4.58
N ILE A 102 -3.90 0.13 -4.49
CA ILE A 102 -2.56 0.49 -3.99
C ILE A 102 -2.35 -0.05 -2.57
N PHE A 103 -3.36 0.05 -1.71
CA PHE A 103 -3.31 -0.47 -0.34
C PHE A 103 -3.06 -1.98 -0.33
N GLN A 104 -3.81 -2.74 -1.13
CA GLN A 104 -3.62 -4.20 -1.24
C GLN A 104 -2.20 -4.56 -1.68
N VAL A 105 -1.69 -3.93 -2.75
CA VAL A 105 -0.35 -4.20 -3.28
C VAL A 105 0.73 -3.86 -2.25
N LEU A 106 0.65 -2.68 -1.61
CA LEU A 106 1.62 -2.26 -0.59
C LEU A 106 1.58 -3.18 0.63
N SER A 107 0.40 -3.58 1.09
CA SER A 107 0.24 -4.46 2.24
C SER A 107 0.87 -5.83 1.98
N THR A 108 0.60 -6.42 0.81
CA THR A 108 1.19 -7.71 0.40
C THR A 108 2.71 -7.60 0.28
N ALA A 109 3.23 -6.57 -0.41
CA ALA A 109 4.66 -6.38 -0.57
C ALA A 109 5.39 -6.13 0.76
N PHE A 110 4.77 -5.37 1.67
CA PHE A 110 5.29 -5.13 3.01
C PHE A 110 5.28 -6.41 3.87
N HIS A 111 4.22 -7.21 3.80
CA HIS A 111 4.15 -8.51 4.48
C HIS A 111 5.27 -9.44 4.02
N ASN A 112 5.46 -9.58 2.70
CA ASN A 112 6.53 -10.39 2.12
C ASN A 112 7.92 -9.89 2.57
N TYR A 113 8.09 -8.57 2.64
CA TYR A 113 9.32 -7.97 3.14
C TYR A 113 9.57 -8.29 4.62
N GLU A 114 8.55 -8.19 5.48
CA GLU A 114 8.68 -8.56 6.91
C GLU A 114 8.99 -10.05 7.10
N GLN A 115 8.36 -10.95 6.33
CA GLN A 115 8.64 -12.39 6.36
C GLN A 115 10.10 -12.69 5.96
N ASN A 116 10.59 -12.03 4.90
CA ASN A 116 11.97 -12.21 4.44
C ASN A 116 13.00 -11.67 5.47
N GLN A 117 12.71 -10.53 6.10
CA GLN A 117 13.57 -9.95 7.15
C GLN A 117 13.55 -10.79 8.44
N ASN A 118 12.42 -11.38 8.81
CA ASN A 118 12.30 -12.20 10.01
C ASN A 118 13.00 -13.56 9.88
N SER A 119 13.05 -14.10 8.65
CA SER A 119 13.71 -15.38 8.33
C SER A 119 15.24 -15.33 8.57
N GLY A 120 15.85 -14.13 8.58
CA GLY A 120 17.28 -13.95 8.88
C GLY A 120 17.63 -13.84 10.38
N ARG A 121 16.65 -13.91 11.30
CA ARG A 121 16.86 -13.66 12.74
C ARG A 121 16.87 -14.91 13.62
N VAL A 122 16.95 -16.11 13.05
CA VAL A 122 16.91 -17.39 13.78
C VAL A 122 18.27 -18.01 14.12
N LEU A 123 19.40 -17.31 13.96
CA LEU A 123 20.70 -17.79 14.44
C LEU A 123 21.37 -16.72 15.30
N GLY A 124 21.17 -16.80 16.63
CA GLY A 124 21.87 -15.91 17.56
C GLY A 124 21.32 -15.77 18.98
N ARG A 125 20.80 -16.84 19.61
CA ARG A 125 20.73 -16.91 21.08
C ARG A 125 21.19 -18.30 21.55
N ALA A 126 22.46 -18.60 21.31
CA ALA A 126 23.19 -19.61 22.07
C ALA A 126 24.32 -18.91 22.82
N ALA A 127 24.61 -19.43 24.02
CA ALA A 127 25.65 -19.03 24.96
C ALA A 127 25.32 -17.85 25.92
N HIS A 128 24.62 -18.20 27.00
CA HIS A 128 25.09 -17.76 28.32
C HIS A 128 25.17 -18.98 29.24
N VAL A 129 26.30 -19.68 29.15
CA VAL A 129 26.75 -20.63 30.16
C VAL A 129 27.10 -19.78 31.40
N LYS A 130 26.29 -19.86 32.45
CA LYS A 130 26.76 -19.47 33.78
C LYS A 130 27.43 -20.69 34.39
N ARG A 131 28.70 -20.50 34.69
CA ARG A 131 29.54 -21.38 35.50
C ARG A 131 28.92 -21.63 36.86
#